data_AF-A0A957PWH2-F1
#
_entry.id   AF-A0A957PWH2-F1
#
_cell.length_a   1.000
_cell.length_b   1.000
_cell.length_c   1.000
_cell.angle_alpha   90.00
_cell.angle_beta   90.00
_cell.angle_gamma   90.00
#
_symmetry.space_group_name_H-M   'P 1'
#
loop_
_entity.id
_entity.type
_entity.pdbx_description
1 polymer ?
#
loop_
_entity_poly.entity_id
_entity_poly.type
_entity_poly.pdbx_seq_one_letter_code
_entity_poly.pdbx_strand_id
1 'polypeptide(L)'
;MTQPETQWPDPLQHPDARAVEANLVAFWQLLAQLPDLLNRQEYLLADRLTHQLRSTVLEMMLALNGIRWPRGTRHLNSYLSAQQRAAIEKTMVLPATSVEGWIGRAVALLVIYRWYAPQLVEAFALAYPQALEEQVWQQLQTELADWPLTVTTDD
;
A
#
# COMPACT_ATOMS: atom_id res chain seq x y z
N MET A 1 3.45 30.21 -28.10
CA MET A 1 3.89 29.80 -26.75
C MET A 1 4.07 28.30 -26.77
N THR A 2 5.29 27.83 -26.95
CA THR A 2 5.65 26.41 -26.84
C THR A 2 5.56 26.02 -25.37
N GLN A 3 4.65 25.09 -25.04
CA GLN A 3 4.65 24.48 -23.71
C GLN A 3 6.01 23.80 -23.50
N PRO A 4 6.68 23.98 -22.35
CA PRO A 4 7.89 23.22 -22.07
C PRO A 4 7.52 21.73 -22.07
N GLU A 5 8.18 20.94 -22.91
CA GLU A 5 8.14 19.49 -22.81
C GLU A 5 8.51 19.13 -21.36
N THR A 6 7.56 18.55 -20.64
CA THR A 6 7.81 18.14 -19.25
C THR A 6 8.75 16.95 -19.30
N GLN A 7 10.05 17.22 -19.24
CA GLN A 7 11.07 16.19 -19.19
C GLN A 7 11.01 15.52 -17.82
N TRP A 8 10.65 14.24 -17.79
CA TRP A 8 10.70 13.44 -16.57
C TRP A 8 12.14 13.28 -16.07
N PRO A 9 12.38 13.27 -14.74
CA PRO A 9 13.73 13.20 -14.19
C PRO A 9 14.43 11.86 -14.43
N ASP A 10 13.67 10.77 -14.58
CA ASP A 10 14.18 9.43 -14.89
C ASP A 10 13.57 8.90 -16.21
N PRO A 11 14.25 7.97 -16.91
CA PRO A 11 13.66 7.26 -18.05
C PRO A 11 12.52 6.35 -17.57
N LEU A 12 11.30 6.68 -17.97
CA LEU A 12 10.10 5.97 -17.54
C LEU A 12 9.90 4.66 -18.32
N GLN A 13 9.37 3.66 -17.63
CA GLN A 13 8.93 2.40 -18.21
C GLN A 13 7.47 2.17 -17.84
N HIS A 14 6.74 1.45 -18.68
CA HIS A 14 5.38 1.01 -18.34
C HIS A 14 5.42 -0.09 -17.26
N PRO A 15 4.43 -0.11 -16.36
CA PRO A 15 4.25 -1.18 -15.38
C PRO A 15 3.93 -2.52 -16.05
N ASP A 16 4.33 -3.60 -15.40
CA ASP A 16 4.06 -4.98 -15.81
C ASP A 16 2.83 -5.50 -15.05
N ALA A 17 1.83 -6.02 -15.77
CA ALA A 17 0.60 -6.57 -15.20
C ALA A 17 0.88 -7.67 -14.16
N ARG A 18 1.90 -8.52 -14.39
CA ARG A 18 2.30 -9.55 -13.42
C ARG A 18 2.88 -8.97 -12.13
N ALA A 19 3.61 -7.86 -12.24
CA ALA A 19 4.14 -7.17 -11.07
C ALA A 19 3.00 -6.50 -10.26
N VAL A 20 2.00 -5.95 -10.96
CA VAL A 20 0.79 -5.41 -10.31
C VAL A 20 0.01 -6.50 -9.59
N GLU A 21 -0.22 -7.64 -10.24
CA GLU A 21 -0.87 -8.81 -9.62
C GLU A 21 -0.11 -9.29 -8.37
N ALA A 22 1.22 -9.39 -8.47
CA ALA A 22 2.07 -9.75 -7.34
C ALA A 22 1.97 -8.75 -6.18
N ASN A 23 1.86 -7.44 -6.46
CA ASN A 23 1.68 -6.42 -5.44
C ASN A 23 0.31 -6.53 -4.75
N LEU A 24 -0.76 -6.82 -5.50
CA LEU A 24 -2.10 -7.04 -4.95
C LEU A 24 -2.11 -8.18 -3.93
N VAL A 25 -1.41 -9.28 -4.24
CA VAL A 25 -1.27 -10.44 -3.36
C VAL A 25 -0.32 -10.16 -2.19
N ALA A 26 0.83 -9.53 -2.46
CA ALA A 26 1.86 -9.27 -1.47
C ALA A 26 1.35 -8.38 -0.33
N PHE A 27 0.46 -7.41 -0.62
CA PHE A 27 -0.14 -6.57 0.41
C PHE A 27 -0.83 -7.41 1.49
N TRP A 28 -1.70 -8.33 1.10
CA TRP A 28 -2.42 -9.20 2.04
C TRP A 28 -1.50 -10.18 2.76
N GLN A 29 -0.51 -10.75 2.06
CA GLN A 29 0.48 -11.64 2.67
C GLN A 29 1.37 -10.94 3.71
N LEU A 30 1.70 -9.67 3.49
CA LEU A 30 2.39 -8.84 4.48
C LEU A 30 1.45 -8.56 5.65
N LEU A 31 0.22 -8.12 5.39
CA LEU A 31 -0.73 -7.78 6.45
C LEU A 31 -1.04 -8.95 7.38
N ALA A 32 -1.09 -10.18 6.85
CA ALA A 32 -1.29 -11.43 7.60
C ALA A 32 -0.23 -11.69 8.69
N GLN A 33 0.94 -11.05 8.60
CA GLN A 33 2.02 -11.19 9.59
C GLN A 33 1.80 -10.31 10.82
N LEU A 34 0.96 -9.28 10.71
CA LEU A 34 0.78 -8.28 11.77
C LEU A 34 0.36 -8.89 13.11
N PRO A 35 -0.62 -9.82 13.19
CA PRO A 35 -1.04 -10.40 14.47
C PRO A 35 0.08 -11.03 15.28
N ASP A 36 0.90 -11.90 14.66
CA ASP A 36 2.03 -12.56 15.34
C ASP A 36 3.02 -11.52 15.90
N LEU A 37 3.36 -10.50 15.10
CA LEU A 37 4.30 -9.46 15.50
C LEU A 37 3.78 -8.65 16.69
N LEU A 38 2.49 -8.29 16.69
CA LEU A 38 1.90 -7.51 17.78
C LEU A 38 1.72 -8.33 19.05
N ASN A 39 1.30 -9.59 18.93
CA ASN A 39 1.17 -10.51 20.07
C ASN A 39 2.50 -10.76 20.76
N ARG A 40 3.60 -10.79 19.99
CA ARG A 40 4.96 -10.95 20.49
C ARG A 40 5.66 -9.63 20.84
N GLN A 41 4.98 -8.49 20.67
CA GLN A 41 5.52 -7.15 20.90
C GLN A 41 6.78 -6.84 20.08
N GLU A 42 6.92 -7.44 18.90
CA GLU A 42 8.05 -7.29 17.98
C GLU A 42 7.92 -5.98 17.18
N TYR A 43 7.89 -4.84 17.87
CA TYR A 43 7.54 -3.54 17.25
C TYR A 43 8.54 -3.07 16.19
N LEU A 44 9.81 -3.47 16.27
CA LEU A 44 10.78 -3.18 15.21
C LEU A 44 10.47 -3.95 13.93
N LEU A 45 9.98 -5.19 14.05
CA LEU A 45 9.52 -5.98 12.91
C LEU A 45 8.18 -5.44 12.40
N ALA A 46 7.29 -4.97 13.29
CA ALA A 46 6.07 -4.27 12.88
C ALA A 46 6.37 -2.99 12.09
N ASP A 47 7.37 -2.20 12.51
CA ASP A 47 7.81 -1.02 11.75
C ASP A 47 8.30 -1.41 10.35
N ARG A 48 9.19 -2.40 10.27
CA ARG A 48 9.66 -2.94 8.99
C ARG A 48 8.50 -3.41 8.11
N LEU A 49 7.53 -4.13 8.69
CA LEU A 49 6.35 -4.62 7.98
C LEU A 49 5.52 -3.46 7.41
N THR A 50 5.26 -2.42 8.21
CA THR A 50 4.52 -1.23 7.74
C THR A 50 5.27 -0.48 6.64
N HIS A 51 6.60 -0.45 6.70
CA HIS A 51 7.43 0.07 5.60
C HIS A 51 7.25 -0.73 4.31
N GLN A 52 7.24 -2.07 4.40
CA GLN A 52 7.01 -2.94 3.24
C GLN A 52 5.61 -2.74 2.65
N LEU A 53 4.56 -2.71 3.49
CA LEU A 53 3.19 -2.42 3.06
C LEU A 53 3.11 -1.07 2.33
N ARG A 54 3.73 -0.03 2.87
CA ARG A 54 3.79 1.30 2.24
C ARG A 54 4.50 1.27 0.89
N SER A 55 5.62 0.55 0.78
CA SER A 55 6.32 0.35 -0.49
C SER A 55 5.44 -0.35 -1.53
N THR A 56 4.70 -1.39 -1.15
CA THR A 56 3.74 -2.07 -2.04
C THR A 56 2.65 -1.12 -2.54
N VAL A 57 2.07 -0.31 -1.65
CA VAL A 57 1.05 0.69 -2.03
C VAL A 57 1.62 1.77 -2.95
N LEU A 58 2.85 2.23 -2.72
CA LEU A 58 3.50 3.20 -3.61
C LEU A 58 3.73 2.62 -5.01
N GLU A 59 4.18 1.37 -5.13
CA GLU A 59 4.31 0.68 -6.42
C GLU A 59 2.97 0.59 -7.16
N MET A 60 1.87 0.33 -6.42
CA MET A 60 0.51 0.34 -6.97
C MET A 60 0.09 1.73 -7.47
N MET A 61 0.37 2.80 -6.72
CA MET A 61 0.10 4.18 -7.14
C MET A 61 0.85 4.55 -8.42
N LEU A 62 2.14 4.20 -8.50
CA LEU A 62 2.94 4.45 -9.70
C LEU A 62 2.40 3.67 -10.89
N ALA A 63 2.01 2.40 -10.69
CA ALA A 63 1.44 1.59 -11.75
C ALA A 63 0.14 2.20 -12.32
N LEU A 64 -0.73 2.76 -11.48
CA LEU A 64 -1.91 3.51 -11.95
C LEU A 64 -1.56 4.78 -12.71
N ASN A 65 -0.45 5.42 -12.37
CA ASN A 65 0.08 6.56 -13.12
C ASN A 65 0.75 6.13 -14.44
N GLY A 66 0.71 4.83 -14.79
CA GLY A 66 1.34 4.28 -15.99
C GLY A 66 2.85 4.15 -15.88
N ILE A 67 3.41 4.23 -14.67
CA ILE A 67 4.85 4.26 -14.40
C ILE A 67 5.25 3.02 -13.59
N ARG A 68 6.23 2.27 -14.08
CA ARG A 68 7.00 1.33 -13.26
C ARG A 68 7.96 2.12 -12.39
N TRP A 69 8.14 1.71 -11.13
CA TRP A 69 9.14 2.32 -10.24
C TRP A 69 10.50 2.52 -10.93
N PRO A 70 10.96 3.78 -11.12
CA PRO A 70 12.22 4.02 -11.79
C PRO A 70 13.39 3.59 -10.90
N ARG A 71 14.25 2.70 -11.44
CA ARG A 71 15.36 2.13 -10.68
C ARG A 71 16.32 3.22 -10.21
N GLY A 72 16.55 3.28 -8.90
CA GLY A 72 17.49 4.25 -8.31
C GLY A 72 16.98 5.69 -8.29
N THR A 73 15.68 5.92 -8.53
CA THR A 73 15.12 7.27 -8.51
C THR A 73 15.41 8.01 -7.19
N ARG A 74 15.72 9.29 -7.32
CA ARG A 74 15.83 10.25 -6.21
C ARG A 74 14.68 11.28 -6.24
N HIS A 75 13.69 11.06 -7.11
CA HIS A 75 12.65 12.02 -7.46
C HIS A 75 11.24 11.43 -7.37
N LEU A 76 11.00 10.48 -6.44
CA LEU A 76 9.72 9.78 -6.32
C LEU A 76 8.49 10.72 -6.30
N ASN A 77 8.60 11.86 -5.61
CA ASN A 77 7.52 12.84 -5.48
C ASN A 77 7.10 13.46 -6.82
N SER A 78 7.96 13.44 -7.84
CA SER A 78 7.63 13.93 -9.18
C SER A 78 6.64 13.00 -9.90
N TYR A 79 6.54 11.74 -9.49
CA TYR A 79 5.70 10.72 -10.13
C TYR A 79 4.36 10.50 -9.44
N LEU A 80 4.06 11.26 -8.39
CA LEU A 80 2.85 11.14 -7.60
C LEU A 80 2.04 12.43 -7.68
N SER A 81 0.72 12.30 -7.80
CA SER A 81 -0.17 13.45 -7.66
C SER A 81 -0.13 14.01 -6.23
N ALA A 82 -0.54 15.27 -6.05
CA ALA A 82 -0.63 15.87 -4.72
C ALA A 82 -1.52 15.05 -3.76
N GLN A 83 -2.61 14.46 -4.28
CA GLN A 83 -3.51 13.60 -3.51
C GLN A 83 -2.85 12.28 -3.10
N GLN A 84 -2.15 11.61 -4.03
CA GLN A 84 -1.41 10.37 -3.74
C GLN A 84 -0.34 10.59 -2.68
N ARG A 85 0.42 11.70 -2.81
CA ARG A 85 1.42 12.09 -1.81
C ARG A 85 0.80 12.32 -0.45
N ALA A 86 -0.26 13.12 -0.38
CA ALA A 86 -0.95 13.40 0.87
C ALA A 86 -1.49 12.12 1.54
N ALA A 87 -2.01 11.17 0.74
CA ALA A 87 -2.48 9.89 1.26
C ALA A 87 -1.35 9.06 1.90
N ILE A 88 -0.20 8.89 1.22
CA ILE A 88 0.92 8.12 1.78
C ILE A 88 1.60 8.84 2.94
N GLU A 89 1.78 10.15 2.86
CA GLU A 89 2.44 10.94 3.92
C GLU A 89 1.67 10.84 5.25
N LYS A 90 0.32 10.71 5.23
CA LYS A 90 -0.49 10.42 6.43
C LYS A 90 -0.13 9.08 7.11
N THR A 91 0.41 8.11 6.38
CA THR A 91 0.84 6.81 6.93
C THR A 91 2.23 6.84 7.57
N MET A 92 2.94 7.96 7.47
CA MET A 92 4.31 8.11 7.99
C MET A 92 4.35 8.61 9.44
N VAL A 93 3.22 9.01 10.01
CA VAL A 93 3.13 9.52 11.39
C VAL A 93 3.67 8.47 12.37
N LEU A 94 4.70 8.84 13.16
CA LEU A 94 5.34 7.95 14.15
C LEU A 94 4.28 7.35 15.07
N PRO A 95 4.25 6.02 15.27
CA PRO A 95 3.27 5.44 16.14
C PRO A 95 3.70 5.72 17.59
N ALA A 96 2.73 5.90 18.49
CA ALA A 96 3.00 5.51 19.86
C ALA A 96 3.42 4.02 19.83
N THR A 97 4.44 3.62 20.57
CA THR A 97 4.86 2.21 20.65
C THR A 97 3.80 1.40 21.42
N SER A 98 2.65 1.19 20.79
CA SER A 98 1.47 0.51 21.29
C SER A 98 0.83 -0.30 20.17
N VAL A 99 0.11 -1.37 20.54
CA VAL A 99 -0.63 -2.24 19.61
C VAL A 99 -1.62 -1.42 18.77
N GLU A 100 -2.39 -0.54 19.41
CA GLU A 100 -3.35 0.35 18.75
C GLU A 100 -2.68 1.23 17.68
N GLY A 101 -1.51 1.81 17.98
CA GLY A 101 -0.76 2.63 17.03
C GLY A 101 -0.34 1.87 15.77
N TRP A 102 0.03 0.59 15.92
CA TRP A 102 0.37 -0.28 14.80
C TRP A 102 -0.85 -0.70 13.99
N ILE A 103 -1.96 -1.05 14.65
CA ILE A 103 -3.24 -1.35 13.99
C ILE A 103 -3.68 -0.13 13.18
N GLY A 104 -3.69 1.07 13.76
CA GLY A 104 -4.10 2.30 13.07
C GLY A 104 -3.28 2.57 11.80
N ARG A 105 -1.96 2.35 11.84
CA ARG A 105 -1.09 2.47 10.64
C ARG A 105 -1.41 1.44 9.57
N ALA A 106 -1.60 0.18 9.94
CA ALA A 106 -1.94 -0.88 9.00
C ALA A 106 -3.32 -0.64 8.36
N VAL A 107 -4.29 -0.19 9.15
CA VAL A 107 -5.62 0.21 8.67
C VAL A 107 -5.54 1.39 7.71
N ALA A 108 -4.76 2.43 8.01
CA ALA A 108 -4.58 3.55 7.09
C ALA A 108 -4.01 3.11 5.73
N LEU A 109 -3.04 2.19 5.73
CA LEU A 109 -2.51 1.60 4.49
C LEU A 109 -3.55 0.73 3.77
N LEU A 110 -4.38 -0.02 4.51
CA LEU A 110 -5.46 -0.82 3.94
C LEU A 110 -6.54 0.04 3.28
N VAL A 111 -6.92 1.18 3.86
CA VAL A 111 -7.86 2.13 3.23
C VAL A 111 -7.32 2.56 1.88
N ILE A 112 -6.04 2.94 1.82
CA ILE A 112 -5.38 3.36 0.58
C ILE A 112 -5.33 2.19 -0.42
N TYR A 113 -4.98 0.99 0.03
CA TYR A 113 -4.99 -0.21 -0.81
C TYR A 113 -6.38 -0.46 -1.41
N ARG A 114 -7.45 -0.45 -0.60
CA ARG A 114 -8.82 -0.69 -1.04
C ARG A 114 -9.32 0.35 -2.04
N TRP A 115 -8.80 1.58 -1.96
CA TRP A 115 -9.08 2.60 -2.96
C TRP A 115 -8.45 2.27 -4.33
N TYR A 116 -7.17 1.88 -4.36
CA TYR A 116 -6.42 1.70 -5.60
C TYR A 116 -6.53 0.30 -6.23
N ALA A 117 -6.78 -0.74 -5.44
CA ALA A 117 -6.81 -2.12 -5.93
C ALA A 117 -7.89 -2.36 -7.02
N PRO A 118 -9.15 -1.88 -6.88
CA PRO A 118 -10.16 -2.06 -7.94
C PRO A 118 -9.78 -1.36 -9.25
N GLN A 119 -9.18 -0.16 -9.16
CA GLN A 119 -8.73 0.60 -10.32
C GLN A 119 -7.61 -0.14 -11.07
N LEU A 120 -6.69 -0.78 -10.35
CA LEU A 120 -5.63 -1.59 -10.94
C LEU A 120 -6.17 -2.86 -11.59
N VAL A 121 -7.11 -3.52 -10.92
CA VAL A 121 -7.80 -4.71 -11.45
C VAL A 121 -8.46 -4.40 -12.79
N GLU A 122 -9.15 -3.26 -12.88
CA GLU A 122 -9.75 -2.79 -14.12
C GLU A 122 -8.70 -2.42 -15.17
N ALA A 123 -7.73 -1.56 -14.82
CA ALA A 123 -6.73 -1.04 -15.76
C ALA A 123 -5.84 -2.12 -16.39
N PHE A 124 -5.58 -3.21 -15.66
CA PHE A 124 -4.72 -4.31 -16.11
C PHE A 124 -5.49 -5.61 -16.42
N ALA A 125 -6.83 -5.59 -16.35
CA ALA A 125 -7.70 -6.76 -16.54
C ALA A 125 -7.28 -7.98 -15.68
N LEU A 126 -7.00 -7.74 -14.39
CA LEU A 126 -6.52 -8.75 -13.45
C LEU A 126 -7.67 -9.42 -12.68
N ALA A 127 -7.39 -10.56 -12.07
CA ALA A 127 -8.27 -11.13 -11.06
C ALA A 127 -7.92 -10.56 -9.69
N TYR A 128 -8.93 -10.07 -8.95
CA TYR A 128 -8.73 -9.63 -7.57
C TYR A 128 -8.53 -10.83 -6.63
N PRO A 129 -7.55 -10.81 -5.69
CA PRO A 129 -7.27 -11.94 -4.80
C PRO A 129 -8.29 -12.06 -3.62
N GLN A 130 -9.58 -12.17 -3.94
CA GLN A 130 -10.69 -12.17 -3.00
C GLN A 130 -10.55 -13.21 -1.86
N ALA A 131 -10.22 -14.45 -2.21
CA ALA A 131 -10.10 -15.54 -1.23
C ALA A 131 -8.97 -15.28 -0.21
N LEU A 132 -7.88 -14.63 -0.64
CA LEU A 132 -6.78 -14.27 0.25
C LEU A 132 -7.19 -13.11 1.17
N GLU A 133 -7.87 -12.09 0.65
CA GLU A 133 -8.42 -11.01 1.49
C GLU A 133 -9.32 -11.58 2.59
N GLU A 134 -10.28 -12.44 2.24
CA GLU A 134 -11.23 -13.02 3.20
C GLU A 134 -10.52 -13.82 4.30
N GLN A 135 -9.53 -14.64 3.92
CA GLN A 135 -8.72 -15.40 4.87
C GLN A 135 -7.97 -14.48 5.83
N VAL A 136 -7.26 -13.48 5.30
CA VAL A 136 -6.44 -12.56 6.12
C VAL A 136 -7.34 -11.69 7.00
N TRP A 137 -8.50 -11.27 6.49
CA TRP A 137 -9.48 -10.50 7.24
C TRP A 137 -10.01 -11.27 8.46
N GLN A 138 -10.37 -12.55 8.28
CA GLN A 138 -10.80 -13.43 9.38
C GLN A 138 -9.69 -13.62 10.41
N GLN A 139 -8.44 -13.80 9.97
CA GLN A 139 -7.29 -13.92 10.86
C GLN A 139 -7.12 -12.66 11.72
N LEU A 140 -7.14 -11.48 11.10
CA LEU A 140 -7.00 -10.20 11.79
C LEU A 140 -8.11 -9.99 12.83
N GLN A 141 -9.36 -10.26 12.48
CA GLN A 141 -10.49 -10.15 13.42
C GLN A 141 -10.41 -11.15 14.58
N THR A 142 -9.82 -12.32 14.36
CA THR A 142 -9.70 -13.36 15.39
C THR A 142 -8.55 -13.07 16.35
N GLU A 143 -7.41 -12.62 15.83
CA GLU A 143 -6.17 -12.51 16.59
C GLU A 143 -5.89 -11.11 17.14
N LEU A 144 -6.54 -10.07 16.61
CA LEU A 144 -6.37 -8.68 17.06
C LEU A 144 -7.71 -8.12 17.52
N ALA A 145 -7.91 -8.04 18.84
CA ALA A 145 -9.17 -7.60 19.44
C ALA A 145 -9.62 -6.19 19.00
N ASP A 146 -8.65 -5.29 18.79
CA ASP A 146 -8.91 -3.90 18.38
C ASP A 146 -8.89 -3.72 16.85
N TRP A 147 -8.82 -4.80 16.07
CA TRP A 147 -8.93 -4.71 14.62
C TRP A 147 -10.34 -4.25 14.22
N PRO A 148 -10.48 -3.26 13.33
CA PRO A 148 -11.80 -2.76 12.96
C PRO A 148 -12.65 -3.83 12.27
N LEU A 149 -13.94 -3.85 12.62
CA LEU A 149 -14.92 -4.77 12.01
C LEU A 149 -15.15 -4.48 10.52
N THR A 150 -15.00 -3.21 10.13
CA THR A 150 -15.11 -2.74 8.74
C THR A 150 -14.08 -1.64 8.49
N VAL A 151 -13.54 -1.60 7.28
CA VAL A 151 -12.66 -0.53 6.79
C VAL A 151 -13.23 -0.06 5.47
N THR A 152 -13.92 1.07 5.48
CA THR A 152 -14.48 1.67 4.26
C THR A 152 -13.52 2.70 3.69
N THR A 153 -13.69 3.01 2.41
CA THR A 153 -12.92 4.03 1.70
C THR A 153 -13.69 5.35 1.60
N ASP A 154 -14.57 5.65 2.57
CA ASP A 154 -15.45 6.82 2.48
C ASP A 154 -14.64 8.13 2.62
N ASP A 155 -14.97 9.09 1.75
CA ASP A 155 -14.42 10.45 1.68
C ASP A 155 -14.75 11.31 2.92
#